data_AF-A0A9P6D9P7-F1
#
_entry.id   AF-A0A9P6D9P7-F1
#
_cell.length_a   1.000
_cell.length_b   1.000
_cell.length_c   1.000
_cell.angle_alpha   90.00
_cell.angle_beta   90.00
_cell.angle_gamma   90.00
#
_symmetry.space_group_name_H-M   'P 1'
#
loop_
_entity.id
_entity.type
_entity.pdbx_description
1 polymer ?
#
loop_
_entity_poly.entity_id
_entity_poly.type
_entity_poly.pdbx_seq_one_letter_code
_entity_poly.pdbx_strand_id
1 'polypeptide(L)'
;MDINQSTNDARAQIIDNLLAQASIGDPTDYPHVTDLREHVLLVHGDLGTGERLFAVKQSRLIEDKEMCRLQPVIFVMGLFHLLMACAEAIWRMYIEPKEVRTDREPNSMYNHACGVRLGDSGCIGSKPSFRMMHEIIHQSAYARMLDCWRVKVKMRLRLTMLEAFAESKPTWDQIVELSLVLAQTYVDHEHTDDQEFRNNSLILGQLIQYVELAHAMKHGDIGRVEATFLHWVFVFKSVGKHKYATHLVKVMNDLRYVYPERLKRAIRLNWLCNPTGTVNSFRAIDWLVELLNLFTKVIYGSSGSSRTFDLILKQSPLISIFRWIMTIVQDNFHLLHRSVRHAPADLTKTLQFLRERLEHHRAYEQVPGRTAYQLKDHFREGMQVLQMEKTRIDQDGASETVVAGIEIEDLEV
;
A
#
# COMPACT_ATOMS: atom_id res chain seq x y z
N MET A 1 -29.17 -0.37 0.98
CA MET A 1 -29.76 -1.07 2.14
C MET A 1 -29.39 -0.34 3.41
N ASP A 2 -30.35 -0.08 4.31
CA ASP A 2 -30.13 0.61 5.58
C ASP A 2 -30.03 -0.42 6.73
N ILE A 3 -28.82 -0.94 6.96
CA ILE A 3 -28.58 -1.95 7.99
C ILE A 3 -27.40 -1.52 8.86
N ASN A 4 -27.62 -1.51 10.17
CA ASN A 4 -26.57 -1.19 11.14
C ASN A 4 -25.61 -2.39 11.32
N GLN A 5 -24.38 -2.26 10.85
CA GLN A 5 -23.35 -3.31 10.90
C GLN A 5 -22.73 -3.59 12.28
N SER A 6 -23.38 -3.18 13.38
CA SER A 6 -22.84 -3.33 14.74
C SER A 6 -22.81 -4.78 15.22
N THR A 7 -23.78 -5.62 14.83
CA THR A 7 -23.89 -7.03 15.25
C THR A 7 -23.53 -8.00 14.14
N ASN A 8 -23.18 -9.25 14.49
CA ASN A 8 -22.92 -10.29 13.50
C ASN A 8 -24.17 -10.62 12.67
N ASP A 9 -25.35 -10.66 13.28
CA ASP A 9 -26.61 -10.89 12.55
C ASP A 9 -26.86 -9.83 11.49
N ALA A 10 -26.66 -8.55 11.84
CA ALA A 10 -26.85 -7.46 10.90
C ALA A 10 -25.79 -7.47 9.79
N ARG A 11 -24.53 -7.81 10.10
CA ARG A 11 -23.48 -8.00 9.09
C ARG A 11 -23.82 -9.17 8.15
N ALA A 12 -24.38 -10.23 8.68
CA ALA A 12 -24.78 -11.38 7.89
C ALA A 12 -25.97 -11.04 6.98
N GLN A 13 -26.93 -10.26 7.50
CA GLN A 13 -28.03 -9.70 6.72
C GLN A 13 -27.53 -8.80 5.58
N ILE A 14 -26.43 -8.07 5.76
CA ILE A 14 -25.76 -7.33 4.67
C ILE A 14 -25.35 -8.26 3.55
N ILE A 15 -24.65 -9.35 3.86
CA ILE A 15 -24.20 -10.33 2.86
C ILE A 15 -25.41 -10.99 2.18
N ASP A 16 -26.39 -11.44 2.96
CA ASP A 16 -27.59 -12.11 2.43
C ASP A 16 -28.38 -11.20 1.48
N ASN A 17 -28.50 -9.90 1.78
CA ASN A 17 -29.13 -8.92 0.88
C ASN A 17 -28.31 -8.66 -0.39
N LEU A 18 -26.99 -8.64 -0.31
CA LEU A 18 -26.13 -8.49 -1.50
C LEU A 18 -26.28 -9.71 -2.43
N LEU A 19 -26.29 -10.92 -1.86
CA LEU A 19 -26.51 -12.15 -2.60
C LEU A 19 -27.92 -12.18 -3.23
N ALA A 20 -28.95 -11.81 -2.47
CA ALA A 20 -30.32 -11.73 -2.98
C ALA A 20 -30.47 -10.73 -4.13
N GLN A 21 -29.85 -9.53 -4.04
CA GLN A 21 -29.83 -8.55 -5.13
C GLN A 21 -29.14 -9.06 -6.39
N ALA A 22 -28.13 -9.92 -6.23
CA ALA A 22 -27.45 -10.59 -7.33
C ALA A 22 -28.21 -11.83 -7.84
N SER A 23 -29.37 -12.16 -7.28
CA SER A 23 -30.10 -13.42 -7.54
C SER A 23 -29.23 -14.65 -7.29
N ILE A 24 -28.44 -14.62 -6.22
CA ILE A 24 -27.55 -15.70 -5.78
C ILE A 24 -28.09 -16.29 -4.49
N GLY A 25 -28.12 -17.62 -4.39
CA GLY A 25 -28.61 -18.31 -3.19
C GLY A 25 -28.58 -19.83 -3.32
N ASP A 26 -29.27 -20.50 -2.39
CA ASP A 26 -29.50 -21.95 -2.48
C ASP A 26 -30.79 -22.20 -3.30
N PRO A 27 -30.71 -22.90 -4.44
CA PRO A 27 -31.89 -23.22 -5.26
C PRO A 27 -32.94 -24.08 -4.55
N THR A 28 -32.57 -24.76 -3.46
CA THR A 28 -33.51 -25.53 -2.63
C THR A 28 -34.42 -24.62 -1.80
N ASP A 29 -33.94 -23.44 -1.42
CA ASP A 29 -34.70 -22.46 -0.63
C ASP A 29 -35.41 -21.44 -1.53
N TYR A 30 -34.75 -21.04 -2.63
CA TYR A 30 -35.25 -20.01 -3.53
C TYR A 30 -35.17 -20.49 -5.00
N PRO A 31 -36.31 -20.84 -5.63
CA PRO A 31 -36.33 -21.16 -7.05
C PRO A 31 -35.79 -20.00 -7.90
N HIS A 32 -35.07 -20.32 -8.99
CA HIS A 32 -34.51 -19.36 -9.96
C HIS A 32 -33.31 -18.51 -9.49
N VAL A 33 -32.68 -18.85 -8.36
CA VAL A 33 -31.39 -18.26 -7.99
C VAL A 33 -30.21 -18.98 -8.64
N THR A 34 -29.11 -18.24 -8.82
CA THR A 34 -27.82 -18.79 -9.22
C THR A 34 -27.16 -19.48 -8.05
N ASP A 35 -26.77 -20.72 -8.27
CA ASP A 35 -26.12 -21.57 -7.28
C ASP A 35 -24.59 -21.36 -7.26
N LEU A 36 -24.01 -21.18 -6.08
CA LEU A 36 -22.56 -21.05 -5.90
C LEU A 36 -21.86 -22.34 -5.46
N ARG A 37 -22.52 -23.50 -5.40
CA ARG A 37 -21.86 -24.76 -4.97
C ARG A 37 -20.58 -25.08 -5.77
N GLU A 38 -20.57 -24.74 -7.06
CA GLU A 38 -19.41 -24.94 -7.96
C GLU A 38 -18.57 -23.66 -8.19
N HIS A 39 -18.88 -22.58 -7.47
CA HIS A 39 -18.28 -21.26 -7.64
C HIS A 39 -17.78 -20.68 -6.33
N VAL A 40 -16.98 -19.61 -6.41
CA VAL A 40 -16.57 -18.82 -5.26
C VAL A 40 -16.90 -17.35 -5.50
N LEU A 41 -17.26 -16.65 -4.43
CA LEU A 41 -17.43 -15.21 -4.44
C LEU A 41 -16.22 -14.58 -3.77
N LEU A 42 -15.37 -13.92 -4.56
CA LEU A 42 -14.25 -13.15 -4.04
C LEU A 42 -14.76 -11.78 -3.56
N VAL A 43 -14.53 -11.48 -2.28
CA VAL A 43 -14.91 -10.20 -1.66
C VAL A 43 -13.65 -9.43 -1.32
N HIS A 44 -13.48 -8.27 -1.95
CA HIS A 44 -12.35 -7.38 -1.72
C HIS A 44 -12.73 -6.28 -0.74
N GLY A 45 -11.80 -5.88 0.11
CA GLY A 45 -11.99 -4.77 1.03
C GLY A 45 -10.79 -4.52 1.92
N ASP A 46 -10.93 -3.53 2.79
CA ASP A 46 -9.98 -3.23 3.85
C ASP A 46 -9.95 -4.34 4.92
N LEU A 47 -8.99 -4.26 5.84
CA LEU A 47 -8.83 -5.25 6.90
C LEU A 47 -10.08 -5.33 7.79
N GLY A 48 -10.75 -4.20 8.06
CA GLY A 48 -11.98 -4.17 8.86
C GLY A 48 -13.13 -4.93 8.20
N THR A 49 -13.25 -4.90 6.88
CA THR A 49 -14.19 -5.73 6.12
C THR A 49 -13.89 -7.21 6.28
N GLY A 50 -12.61 -7.59 6.17
CA GLY A 50 -12.16 -8.97 6.40
C GLY A 50 -12.50 -9.49 7.79
N GLU A 51 -12.17 -8.73 8.83
CA GLU A 51 -12.47 -9.08 10.23
C GLU A 51 -13.97 -9.31 10.45
N ARG A 52 -14.82 -8.43 9.91
CA ARG A 52 -16.28 -8.59 10.00
C ARG A 52 -16.77 -9.83 9.27
N LEU A 53 -16.26 -10.11 8.07
CA LEU A 53 -16.63 -11.30 7.31
C LEU A 53 -16.19 -12.58 8.02
N PHE A 54 -14.97 -12.63 8.58
CA PHE A 54 -14.52 -13.77 9.37
C PHE A 54 -15.38 -13.99 10.62
N ALA A 55 -15.74 -12.92 11.35
CA ALA A 55 -16.62 -13.02 12.51
C ALA A 55 -17.99 -13.60 12.16
N VAL A 56 -18.59 -13.20 11.03
CA VAL A 56 -19.86 -13.75 10.55
C VAL A 56 -19.73 -15.22 10.16
N LYS A 57 -18.66 -15.59 9.45
CA LYS A 57 -18.41 -17.00 9.11
C LYS A 57 -18.23 -17.86 10.37
N GLN A 58 -17.52 -17.32 11.37
CA GLN A 58 -17.32 -17.98 12.65
C GLN A 58 -18.63 -18.21 13.40
N SER A 59 -19.53 -17.22 13.42
CA SER A 59 -20.84 -17.38 14.08
C SER A 59 -21.77 -18.36 13.36
N ARG A 60 -21.56 -18.59 12.06
CA ARG A 60 -22.37 -19.51 11.24
C ARG A 60 -21.71 -20.88 11.02
N LEU A 61 -20.65 -21.25 11.77
CA LEU A 61 -19.91 -22.50 11.51
C LEU A 61 -20.73 -23.78 11.64
N ILE A 62 -21.74 -23.80 12.50
CA ILE A 62 -22.56 -24.98 12.79
C ILE A 62 -23.77 -25.14 11.86
N GLU A 63 -23.99 -24.20 10.94
CA GLU A 63 -25.10 -24.28 9.99
C GLU A 63 -24.93 -25.51 9.09
N ASP A 64 -26.03 -26.19 8.74
CA ASP A 64 -25.99 -27.44 7.98
C ASP A 64 -25.59 -27.23 6.51
N LYS A 65 -26.04 -26.12 5.91
CA LYS A 65 -25.83 -25.82 4.48
C LYS A 65 -24.59 -24.96 4.26
N GLU A 66 -23.84 -25.26 3.21
CA GLU A 66 -22.62 -24.52 2.81
C GLU A 66 -22.87 -23.03 2.56
N MET A 67 -24.01 -22.71 1.95
CA MET A 67 -24.44 -21.33 1.70
C MET A 67 -24.75 -20.58 2.99
N CYS A 68 -25.39 -21.22 3.96
CA CYS A 68 -25.64 -20.64 5.29
C CYS A 68 -24.33 -20.36 6.03
N ARG A 69 -23.34 -21.26 5.93
CA ARG A 69 -21.97 -21.03 6.46
C ARG A 69 -21.18 -19.94 5.73
N LEU A 70 -21.71 -19.37 4.64
CA LEU A 70 -21.01 -18.48 3.72
C LEU A 70 -19.67 -19.07 3.23
N GLN A 71 -19.65 -20.39 3.06
CA GLN A 71 -18.44 -21.12 2.69
C GLN A 71 -17.86 -20.65 1.33
N PRO A 72 -18.68 -20.39 0.28
CA PRO A 72 -18.18 -19.89 -1.00
C PRO A 72 -17.65 -18.45 -0.99
N VAL A 73 -17.93 -17.69 0.07
CA VAL A 73 -17.51 -16.29 0.19
C VAL A 73 -16.07 -16.24 0.73
N ILE A 74 -15.14 -15.81 -0.11
CA ILE A 74 -13.71 -15.76 0.20
C ILE A 74 -13.25 -14.30 0.26
N PHE A 75 -12.73 -13.89 1.42
CA PHE A 75 -12.12 -12.58 1.56
C PHE A 75 -10.77 -12.52 0.86
N VAL A 76 -10.56 -11.46 0.07
CA VAL A 76 -9.28 -11.14 -0.56
C VAL A 76 -8.84 -9.77 -0.04
N MET A 77 -7.70 -9.74 0.64
CA MET A 77 -7.17 -8.53 1.27
C MET A 77 -7.01 -7.40 0.26
N GLY A 78 -7.35 -6.17 0.61
CA GLY A 78 -7.05 -5.01 -0.21
C GLY A 78 -5.55 -4.70 -0.31
N LEU A 79 -4.96 -4.74 -1.51
CA LEU A 79 -3.55 -4.40 -1.70
C LEU A 79 -3.31 -2.89 -1.67
N PHE A 80 -4.33 -2.08 -2.00
CA PHE A 80 -4.21 -0.63 -1.83
C PHE A 80 -4.14 -0.27 -0.35
N HIS A 81 -5.00 -0.86 0.48
CA HIS A 81 -4.92 -0.69 1.93
C HIS A 81 -3.64 -1.30 2.55
N LEU A 82 -3.11 -2.39 1.99
CA LEU A 82 -1.79 -2.89 2.38
C LEU A 82 -0.72 -1.83 2.10
N LEU A 83 -0.69 -1.25 0.90
CA LEU A 83 0.27 -0.23 0.51
C LEU A 83 0.16 1.02 1.41
N MET A 84 -1.05 1.41 1.80
CA MET A 84 -1.28 2.47 2.79
C MET A 84 -0.69 2.12 4.17
N ALA A 85 -0.93 0.90 4.63
CA ALA A 85 -0.38 0.42 5.91
C ALA A 85 1.16 0.38 5.90
N CYS A 86 1.78 0.00 4.78
CA CYS A 86 3.23 0.04 4.57
C CYS A 86 3.77 1.49 4.62
N ALA A 87 3.08 2.44 4.00
CA ALA A 87 3.47 3.86 4.02
C ALA A 87 3.41 4.43 5.43
N GLU A 88 2.33 4.12 6.17
CA GLU A 88 2.19 4.51 7.57
C GLU A 88 3.27 3.86 8.45
N ALA A 89 3.61 2.59 8.21
CA ALA A 89 4.69 1.93 8.93
C ALA A 89 6.03 2.65 8.72
N ILE A 90 6.37 3.03 7.48
CA ILE A 90 7.58 3.83 7.21
C ILE A 90 7.55 5.17 7.94
N TRP A 91 6.39 5.84 7.96
CA TRP A 91 6.23 7.08 8.72
C TRP A 91 6.51 6.87 10.21
N ARG A 92 5.94 5.83 10.83
CA ARG A 92 6.19 5.47 12.25
C ARG A 92 7.66 5.19 12.54
N MET A 93 8.39 4.60 11.60
CA MET A 93 9.81 4.25 11.78
C MET A 93 10.75 5.45 11.65
N TYR A 94 10.52 6.33 10.67
CA TYR A 94 11.56 7.28 10.22
C TYR A 94 11.15 8.75 10.21
N ILE A 95 9.89 9.06 10.56
CA ILE A 95 9.36 10.42 10.60
C ILE A 95 8.68 10.71 11.94
N GLU A 96 7.90 9.77 12.47
CA GLU A 96 7.18 9.93 13.74
C GLU A 96 8.08 10.17 14.96
N PRO A 97 9.23 9.48 15.16
CA PRO A 97 10.05 9.68 16.35
C PRO A 97 10.58 11.12 16.42
N LYS A 98 10.55 11.76 17.60
CA LYS A 98 10.94 13.18 17.72
C LYS A 98 12.45 13.37 17.62
N GLU A 99 13.20 12.35 17.98
CA GLU A 99 14.66 12.30 17.99
C GLU A 99 15.23 12.50 16.59
N VAL A 100 14.53 12.00 15.56
CA VAL A 100 14.93 12.14 14.14
C VAL A 100 14.49 13.47 13.51
N ARG A 101 13.74 14.31 14.24
CA ARG A 101 13.21 15.60 13.75
C ARG A 101 14.06 16.81 14.16
N THR A 102 15.32 16.56 14.47
CA THR A 102 16.25 17.60 14.93
C THR A 102 17.25 17.94 13.83
N ASP A 103 17.81 19.15 13.86
CA ASP A 103 18.88 19.56 12.93
C ASP A 103 20.17 18.75 13.11
N ARG A 104 20.29 17.99 14.21
CA ARG A 104 21.41 17.07 14.46
C ARG A 104 21.33 15.80 13.62
N GLU A 105 20.17 15.52 13.02
CA GLU A 105 19.94 14.34 12.16
C GLU A 105 19.67 14.77 10.71
N PRO A 106 20.62 15.46 10.04
CA PRO A 106 20.34 16.18 8.79
C PRO A 106 19.98 15.25 7.60
N ASN A 107 20.31 13.96 7.72
CA ASN A 107 19.99 12.90 6.77
C ASN A 107 18.76 12.05 7.13
N SER A 108 18.01 12.43 8.18
CA SER A 108 16.75 11.77 8.52
C SER A 108 15.71 11.93 7.41
N MET A 109 14.76 10.99 7.33
CA MET A 109 13.65 11.13 6.38
C MET A 109 12.79 12.37 6.66
N TYR A 110 12.60 12.73 7.94
CA TYR A 110 11.87 13.95 8.31
C TYR A 110 12.51 15.22 7.74
N ASN A 111 13.83 15.39 7.94
CA ASN A 111 14.55 16.58 7.47
C ASN A 111 14.59 16.66 5.94
N HIS A 112 14.75 15.51 5.27
CA HIS A 112 14.64 15.44 3.81
C HIS A 112 13.24 15.81 3.31
N ALA A 113 12.18 15.27 3.93
CA ALA A 113 10.81 15.58 3.56
C ALA A 113 10.47 17.06 3.75
N CYS A 114 10.84 17.64 4.90
CA CYS A 114 10.59 19.05 5.20
C CYS A 114 11.41 20.00 4.29
N GLY A 115 12.61 19.58 3.88
CA GLY A 115 13.43 20.35 2.94
C GLY A 115 12.84 20.40 1.53
N VAL A 116 12.18 19.34 1.09
CA VAL A 116 11.49 19.30 -0.22
C VAL A 116 10.14 19.99 -0.17
N ARG A 117 9.41 19.84 0.94
CA ARG A 117 8.05 20.35 1.14
C ARG A 117 8.05 21.48 2.19
N LEU A 118 8.56 22.64 1.79
CA LEU A 118 8.64 23.82 2.64
C LEU A 118 7.24 24.23 3.13
N GLY A 119 7.06 24.33 4.45
CA GLY A 119 5.79 24.70 5.09
C GLY A 119 4.92 23.52 5.54
N ASP A 120 5.21 22.29 5.11
CA ASP A 120 4.41 21.10 5.43
C ASP A 120 4.90 20.35 6.70
N SER A 121 5.88 20.89 7.43
CA SER A 121 6.55 20.21 8.56
C SER A 121 5.59 19.74 9.65
N GLY A 122 4.51 20.49 9.89
CA GLY A 122 3.44 20.12 10.82
C GLY A 122 2.61 18.93 10.33
N CYS A 123 2.28 18.89 9.04
CA CYS A 123 1.55 17.77 8.43
C CYS A 123 2.42 16.50 8.40
N ILE A 124 3.66 16.63 7.90
CA ILE A 124 4.65 15.54 7.83
C ILE A 124 4.90 14.93 9.21
N GLY A 125 5.03 15.76 10.24
CA GLY A 125 5.31 15.30 11.60
C GLY A 125 4.10 14.79 12.39
N SER A 126 2.86 14.93 11.92
CA SER A 126 1.68 14.55 12.71
C SER A 126 0.99 13.32 12.14
N LYS A 127 0.41 13.43 10.95
CA LYS A 127 -0.21 12.33 10.23
C LYS A 127 -0.41 12.74 8.76
N PRO A 128 0.62 12.60 7.91
CA PRO A 128 0.52 12.94 6.49
C PRO A 128 -0.50 12.05 5.77
N SER A 129 -1.11 12.57 4.69
CA SER A 129 -2.00 11.78 3.83
C SER A 129 -1.24 10.66 3.13
N PHE A 130 -1.99 9.66 2.63
CA PHE A 130 -1.36 8.54 1.92
C PHE A 130 -0.58 9.04 0.70
N ARG A 131 -1.18 9.91 -0.12
CA ARG A 131 -0.51 10.56 -1.25
C ARG A 131 0.82 11.18 -0.87
N MET A 132 0.80 12.02 0.17
CA MET A 132 1.98 12.73 0.63
C MET A 132 3.10 11.75 1.05
N MET A 133 2.76 10.72 1.83
CA MET A 133 3.74 9.71 2.21
C MET A 133 4.25 8.88 1.05
N HIS A 134 3.36 8.48 0.13
CA HIS A 134 3.73 7.75 -1.07
C HIS A 134 4.78 8.52 -1.88
N GLU A 135 4.61 9.84 -2.05
CA GLU A 135 5.57 10.70 -2.73
C GLU A 135 6.88 10.86 -1.96
N ILE A 136 6.82 11.14 -0.65
CA ILE A 136 8.01 11.29 0.21
C ILE A 136 8.87 10.01 0.16
N ILE A 137 8.24 8.84 0.23
CA ILE A 137 8.92 7.54 0.16
C ILE A 137 9.65 7.40 -1.18
N HIS A 138 8.98 7.62 -2.31
CA HIS A 138 9.60 7.50 -3.63
C HIS A 138 10.74 8.51 -3.83
N GLN A 139 10.52 9.78 -3.49
CA GLN A 139 11.53 10.84 -3.61
C GLN A 139 12.77 10.50 -2.78
N SER A 140 12.58 10.06 -1.53
CA SER A 140 13.68 9.67 -0.66
C SER A 140 14.40 8.42 -1.17
N ALA A 141 13.66 7.39 -1.60
CA ALA A 141 14.23 6.17 -2.15
C ALA A 141 15.11 6.45 -3.38
N TYR A 142 14.58 7.22 -4.34
CA TYR A 142 15.27 7.54 -5.58
C TYR A 142 16.54 8.36 -5.34
N ALA A 143 16.47 9.41 -4.50
CA ALA A 143 17.64 10.22 -4.17
C ALA A 143 18.74 9.39 -3.49
N ARG A 144 18.34 8.51 -2.55
CA ARG A 144 19.26 7.61 -1.84
C ARG A 144 19.90 6.58 -2.75
N MET A 145 19.13 5.95 -3.63
CA MET A 145 19.68 5.02 -4.63
C MET A 145 20.67 5.73 -5.56
N LEU A 146 20.33 6.93 -6.05
CA LEU A 146 21.23 7.73 -6.88
C LEU A 146 22.53 8.08 -6.15
N ASP A 147 22.48 8.45 -4.86
CA ASP A 147 23.71 8.71 -4.10
C ASP A 147 24.56 7.45 -3.90
N CYS A 148 23.95 6.28 -3.65
CA CYS A 148 24.66 5.00 -3.61
C CYS A 148 25.38 4.71 -4.95
N TRP A 149 24.70 4.93 -6.07
CA TRP A 149 25.30 4.82 -7.41
C TRP A 149 26.48 5.78 -7.56
N ARG A 150 26.33 7.05 -7.15
CA ARG A 150 27.38 8.08 -7.25
C ARG A 150 28.64 7.63 -6.51
N VAL A 151 28.50 7.22 -5.24
CA VAL A 151 29.61 6.75 -4.42
C VAL A 151 30.28 5.54 -5.06
N LYS A 152 29.52 4.54 -5.47
CA LYS A 152 30.10 3.28 -5.99
C LYS A 152 30.79 3.46 -7.33
N VAL A 153 30.19 4.23 -8.24
CA VAL A 153 30.77 4.54 -9.55
C VAL A 153 32.06 5.34 -9.39
N LYS A 154 32.09 6.32 -8.47
CA LYS A 154 33.31 7.06 -8.13
C LYS A 154 34.42 6.14 -7.64
N MET A 155 34.11 5.18 -6.78
CA MET A 155 35.10 4.22 -6.26
C MET A 155 35.58 3.22 -7.32
N ARG A 156 34.67 2.63 -8.10
CA ARG A 156 34.98 1.51 -9.00
C ARG A 156 35.48 1.97 -10.38
N LEU A 157 34.90 3.04 -10.91
CA LEU A 157 35.15 3.53 -12.28
C LEU A 157 35.88 4.88 -12.31
N ARG A 158 36.15 5.49 -11.15
CA ARG A 158 36.78 6.82 -11.03
C ARG A 158 35.99 7.94 -11.73
N LEU A 159 34.70 7.74 -11.99
CA LEU A 159 33.80 8.75 -12.53
C LEU A 159 33.15 9.49 -11.36
N THR A 160 33.34 10.80 -11.27
CA THR A 160 32.88 11.61 -10.13
C THR A 160 31.40 11.97 -10.20
N MET A 161 30.77 11.87 -11.38
CA MET A 161 29.40 12.28 -11.65
C MET A 161 28.60 11.13 -12.28
N LEU A 162 27.31 11.02 -11.94
CA LEU A 162 26.41 10.00 -12.51
C LEU A 162 26.17 10.23 -14.00
N GLU A 163 26.20 11.49 -14.42
CA GLU A 163 26.02 11.91 -15.80
C GLU A 163 27.14 11.33 -16.68
N ALA A 164 28.39 11.34 -16.19
CA ALA A 164 29.51 10.70 -16.87
C ALA A 164 29.35 9.17 -16.97
N PHE A 165 28.73 8.54 -15.96
CA PHE A 165 28.40 7.11 -16.04
C PHE A 165 27.32 6.85 -17.08
N ALA A 166 26.26 7.66 -17.12
CA ALA A 166 25.23 7.54 -18.15
C ALA A 166 25.81 7.75 -19.57
N GLU A 167 26.69 8.72 -19.75
CA GLU A 167 27.41 9.00 -21.00
C GLU A 167 28.31 7.85 -21.44
N SER A 168 28.85 7.06 -20.49
CA SER A 168 29.61 5.84 -20.80
C SER A 168 28.77 4.72 -21.42
N LYS A 169 27.43 4.88 -21.44
CA LYS A 169 26.46 3.92 -21.98
C LYS A 169 26.68 2.50 -21.44
N PRO A 170 26.56 2.30 -20.12
CA PRO A 170 26.78 0.99 -19.51
C PRO A 170 25.79 -0.01 -20.09
N THR A 171 26.29 -1.22 -20.33
CA THR A 171 25.45 -2.35 -20.75
C THR A 171 24.47 -2.72 -19.65
N TRP A 172 23.36 -3.38 -20.02
CA TRP A 172 22.38 -3.86 -19.05
C TRP A 172 23.01 -4.80 -18.02
N ASP A 173 23.90 -5.70 -18.45
CA ASP A 173 24.59 -6.64 -17.55
C ASP A 173 25.47 -5.90 -16.52
N GLN A 174 26.15 -4.82 -16.94
CA GLN A 174 26.91 -3.98 -16.01
C GLN A 174 26.01 -3.28 -14.99
N ILE A 175 24.82 -2.81 -15.42
CA ILE A 175 23.84 -2.20 -14.52
C ILE A 175 23.34 -3.24 -13.50
N VAL A 176 23.02 -4.45 -13.96
CA VAL A 176 22.57 -5.54 -13.08
C VAL A 176 23.68 -5.92 -12.09
N GLU A 177 24.89 -6.16 -12.57
CA GLU A 177 26.04 -6.50 -11.72
C GLU A 177 26.30 -5.42 -10.66
N LEU A 178 26.32 -4.15 -11.06
CA LEU A 178 26.51 -3.03 -10.13
C LEU A 178 25.36 -2.93 -9.14
N SER A 179 24.11 -3.12 -9.56
CA SER A 179 22.96 -3.04 -8.65
C SER A 179 22.98 -4.12 -7.56
N LEU A 180 23.42 -5.34 -7.88
CA LEU A 180 23.63 -6.40 -6.88
C LEU A 180 24.71 -6.02 -5.86
N VAL A 181 25.81 -5.44 -6.33
CA VAL A 181 26.87 -4.95 -5.44
C VAL A 181 26.38 -3.79 -4.58
N LEU A 182 25.57 -2.87 -5.12
CA LEU A 182 24.99 -1.77 -4.36
C LEU A 182 24.07 -2.29 -3.26
N ALA A 183 23.20 -3.25 -3.57
CA ALA A 183 22.33 -3.88 -2.58
C ALA A 183 23.15 -4.49 -1.44
N GLN A 184 24.18 -5.27 -1.75
CA GLN A 184 25.05 -5.87 -0.74
C GLN A 184 25.85 -4.84 0.09
N THR A 185 26.21 -3.71 -0.51
CA THR A 185 27.07 -2.71 0.15
C THR A 185 26.27 -1.74 1.04
N TYR A 186 25.08 -1.33 0.59
CA TYR A 186 24.38 -0.16 1.13
C TYR A 186 23.02 -0.46 1.75
N VAL A 187 22.49 -1.66 1.58
CA VAL A 187 21.13 -1.99 2.05
C VAL A 187 21.19 -2.85 3.32
N ASP A 188 20.46 -2.43 4.35
CA ASP A 188 20.24 -3.19 5.59
C ASP A 188 21.51 -3.61 6.36
N HIS A 189 22.49 -2.71 6.44
CA HIS A 189 23.76 -2.96 7.12
C HIS A 189 23.67 -2.68 8.63
N GLU A 190 23.40 -3.72 9.43
CA GLU A 190 23.16 -3.60 10.88
C GLU A 190 24.42 -3.25 11.69
N HIS A 191 25.57 -3.81 11.32
CA HIS A 191 26.81 -3.72 12.10
C HIS A 191 27.83 -2.82 11.42
N THR A 192 28.03 -1.63 11.99
CA THR A 192 29.05 -0.67 11.56
C THR A 192 29.34 0.31 12.70
N ASP A 193 30.58 0.78 12.78
CA ASP A 193 31.02 1.83 13.71
C ASP A 193 30.65 3.25 13.21
N ASP A 194 30.04 3.35 12.02
CA ASP A 194 29.44 4.58 11.47
C ASP A 194 27.91 4.53 11.64
N GLN A 195 27.41 5.18 12.69
CA GLN A 195 25.98 5.18 13.03
C GLN A 195 25.12 5.89 11.98
N GLU A 196 25.66 6.92 11.31
CA GLU A 196 24.93 7.63 10.27
C GLU A 196 24.78 6.76 9.01
N PHE A 197 25.86 6.11 8.59
CA PHE A 197 25.82 5.14 7.50
C PHE A 197 24.82 4.01 7.80
N ARG A 198 24.86 3.46 9.03
CA ARG A 198 23.91 2.44 9.50
C ARG A 198 22.47 2.89 9.31
N ASN A 199 22.14 4.08 9.81
CA ASN A 199 20.79 4.63 9.73
C ASN A 199 20.32 4.80 8.29
N ASN A 200 21.17 5.37 7.43
CA ASN A 200 20.84 5.55 6.01
C ASN A 200 20.65 4.21 5.29
N SER A 201 21.44 3.20 5.65
CA SER A 201 21.34 1.84 5.13
C SER A 201 20.03 1.14 5.53
N LEU A 202 19.62 1.26 6.80
CA LEU A 202 18.35 0.75 7.29
C LEU A 202 17.16 1.44 6.59
N ILE A 203 17.19 2.78 6.49
CA ILE A 203 16.15 3.55 5.79
C ILE A 203 16.04 3.04 4.35
N LEU A 204 17.14 2.97 3.60
CA LEU A 204 17.12 2.54 2.20
C LEU A 204 16.54 1.13 2.04
N GLY A 205 16.89 0.20 2.94
CA GLY A 205 16.34 -1.16 2.93
C GLY A 205 14.82 -1.20 3.05
N GLN A 206 14.23 -0.39 3.92
CA GLN A 206 12.77 -0.32 4.03
C GLN A 206 12.12 0.38 2.83
N LEU A 207 12.73 1.46 2.33
CA LEU A 207 12.18 2.20 1.20
C LEU A 207 12.16 1.37 -0.08
N ILE A 208 13.19 0.57 -0.34
CA ILE A 208 13.24 -0.31 -1.52
C ILE A 208 12.11 -1.35 -1.48
N GLN A 209 11.79 -1.90 -0.31
CA GLN A 209 10.70 -2.88 -0.17
C GLN A 209 9.32 -2.27 -0.45
N TYR A 210 9.14 -0.98 -0.12
CA TYR A 210 7.93 -0.25 -0.49
C TYR A 210 7.86 0.05 -1.99
N VAL A 211 8.97 0.54 -2.56
CA VAL A 211 9.06 0.80 -4.00
C VAL A 211 8.83 -0.48 -4.80
N GLU A 212 9.38 -1.61 -4.35
CA GLU A 212 9.19 -2.92 -4.97
C GLU A 212 7.72 -3.34 -4.94
N LEU A 213 7.04 -3.24 -3.79
CA LEU A 213 5.62 -3.54 -3.67
C LEU A 213 4.78 -2.66 -4.62
N ALA A 214 5.00 -1.34 -4.60
CA ALA A 214 4.28 -0.41 -5.47
C ALA A 214 4.55 -0.69 -6.96
N HIS A 215 5.80 -0.96 -7.31
CA HIS A 215 6.22 -1.28 -8.66
C HIS A 215 5.59 -2.59 -9.16
N ALA A 216 5.65 -3.65 -8.35
CA ALA A 216 5.06 -4.95 -8.67
C ALA A 216 3.55 -4.86 -8.87
N MET A 217 2.84 -4.13 -7.98
CA MET A 217 1.42 -3.86 -8.12
C MET A 217 1.10 -3.13 -9.43
N LYS A 218 1.86 -2.09 -9.77
CA LYS A 218 1.68 -1.30 -11.00
C LYS A 218 1.90 -2.15 -12.27
N HIS A 219 2.81 -3.12 -12.23
CA HIS A 219 3.11 -4.03 -13.33
C HIS A 219 2.19 -5.26 -13.39
N GLY A 220 1.32 -5.47 -12.40
CA GLY A 220 0.46 -6.64 -12.34
C GLY A 220 1.20 -7.93 -11.95
N ASP A 221 2.40 -7.83 -11.38
CA ASP A 221 3.21 -8.99 -11.00
C ASP A 221 2.89 -9.43 -9.56
N ILE A 222 1.89 -10.32 -9.45
CA ILE A 222 1.44 -10.80 -8.15
C ILE A 222 2.49 -11.66 -7.41
N GLY A 223 3.39 -12.32 -8.15
CA GLY A 223 4.46 -13.11 -7.56
C GLY A 223 5.44 -12.22 -6.80
N ARG A 224 5.83 -11.09 -7.40
CA ARG A 224 6.67 -10.08 -6.74
C ARG A 224 5.95 -9.40 -5.58
N VAL A 225 4.64 -9.13 -5.69
CA VAL A 225 3.83 -8.63 -4.57
C VAL A 225 3.90 -9.59 -3.38
N GLU A 226 3.62 -10.88 -3.59
CA GLU A 226 3.65 -11.91 -2.55
C GLU A 226 5.04 -12.04 -1.91
N ALA A 227 6.11 -11.88 -2.68
CA ALA A 227 7.48 -11.92 -2.18
C ALA A 227 7.78 -10.85 -1.12
N THR A 228 7.06 -9.72 -1.12
CA THR A 228 7.23 -8.65 -0.13
C THR A 228 6.52 -8.92 1.20
N PHE A 229 5.57 -9.86 1.26
CA PHE A 229 4.68 -10.01 2.42
C PHE A 229 5.41 -10.33 3.71
N LEU A 230 6.39 -11.25 3.67
CA LEU A 230 7.11 -11.66 4.88
C LEU A 230 7.89 -10.49 5.49
N HIS A 231 8.49 -9.65 4.63
CA HIS A 231 9.17 -8.44 5.05
C HIS A 231 8.21 -7.51 5.81
N TRP A 232 7.04 -7.25 5.23
CA TRP A 232 6.03 -6.39 5.85
C TRP A 232 5.41 -6.99 7.10
N VAL A 233 5.28 -8.31 7.22
CA VAL A 233 4.87 -8.98 8.46
C VAL A 233 5.81 -8.61 9.61
N PHE A 234 7.13 -8.71 9.41
CA PHE A 234 8.10 -8.35 10.44
C PHE A 234 8.03 -6.86 10.78
N VAL A 235 8.04 -5.99 9.78
CA VAL A 235 7.92 -4.55 10.00
C VAL A 235 6.65 -4.22 10.80
N PHE A 236 5.49 -4.76 10.42
CA PHE A 236 4.23 -4.53 11.12
C PHE A 236 4.22 -5.02 12.56
N LYS A 237 4.87 -6.15 12.86
CA LYS A 237 5.04 -6.61 14.25
C LYS A 237 5.84 -5.60 15.09
N SER A 238 6.86 -4.97 14.52
CA SER A 238 7.69 -3.99 15.23
C SER A 238 7.02 -2.63 15.45
N VAL A 239 6.19 -2.16 14.51
CA VAL A 239 5.55 -0.82 14.55
C VAL A 239 4.15 -0.84 15.17
N GLY A 240 3.74 -1.97 15.75
CA GLY A 240 2.44 -2.13 16.41
C GLY A 240 1.25 -2.23 15.45
N LYS A 241 1.45 -2.67 14.19
CA LYS A 241 0.36 -2.96 13.23
C LYS A 241 0.03 -4.46 13.24
N HIS A 242 -0.21 -4.99 14.44
CA HIS A 242 -0.31 -6.44 14.68
C HIS A 242 -1.41 -7.12 13.86
N LYS A 243 -2.53 -6.43 13.60
CA LYS A 243 -3.62 -7.00 12.81
C LYS A 243 -3.25 -7.20 11.36
N TYR A 244 -2.56 -6.24 10.74
CA TYR A 244 -2.04 -6.40 9.39
C TYR A 244 -1.00 -7.53 9.32
N ALA A 245 -0.13 -7.64 10.33
CA ALA A 245 0.83 -8.75 10.42
C ALA A 245 0.11 -10.11 10.48
N THR A 246 -0.85 -10.28 11.39
CA THR A 246 -1.64 -11.51 11.55
C THR A 246 -2.40 -11.85 10.27
N HIS A 247 -3.01 -10.86 9.63
CA HIS A 247 -3.76 -11.07 8.40
C HIS A 247 -2.87 -11.48 7.23
N LEU A 248 -1.71 -10.84 7.06
CA LEU A 248 -0.73 -11.25 6.04
C LEU A 248 -0.23 -12.68 6.26
N VAL A 249 0.09 -13.05 7.50
CA VAL A 249 0.48 -14.44 7.84
C VAL A 249 -0.63 -15.41 7.49
N LYS A 250 -1.89 -15.07 7.80
CA LYS A 250 -3.05 -15.88 7.42
C LYS A 250 -3.17 -16.03 5.91
N VAL A 251 -3.08 -14.94 5.14
CA VAL A 251 -3.15 -14.98 3.67
C VAL A 251 -2.03 -15.85 3.09
N MET A 252 -0.80 -15.68 3.57
CA MET A 252 0.34 -16.52 3.15
C MET A 252 0.10 -18.00 3.47
N ASN A 253 -0.39 -18.31 4.67
CA ASN A 253 -0.70 -19.67 5.09
C ASN A 253 -1.84 -20.27 4.25
N ASP A 254 -2.90 -19.51 4.01
CA ASP A 254 -4.06 -19.98 3.27
C ASP A 254 -3.71 -20.28 1.81
N LEU A 255 -2.96 -19.37 1.17
CA LEU A 255 -2.46 -19.56 -0.20
C LEU A 255 -1.45 -20.70 -0.29
N ARG A 256 -0.67 -20.97 0.76
CA ARG A 256 0.33 -22.04 0.71
C ARG A 256 -0.27 -23.41 1.01
N TYR A 257 -1.09 -23.53 2.06
CA TYR A 257 -1.46 -24.81 2.66
C TYR A 257 -2.96 -25.10 2.68
N VAL A 258 -3.84 -24.09 2.59
CA VAL A 258 -5.29 -24.30 2.80
C VAL A 258 -6.06 -24.38 1.48
N TYR A 259 -5.88 -23.41 0.59
CA TYR A 259 -6.68 -23.32 -0.63
C TYR A 259 -6.24 -24.33 -1.69
N PRO A 260 -7.16 -24.92 -2.47
CA PRO A 260 -6.80 -25.74 -3.63
C PRO A 260 -6.21 -24.88 -4.75
N GLU A 261 -5.41 -25.48 -5.63
CA GLU A 261 -4.64 -24.75 -6.65
C GLU A 261 -5.50 -23.86 -7.56
N ARG A 262 -6.69 -24.35 -7.94
CA ARG A 262 -7.65 -23.56 -8.74
C ARG A 262 -8.10 -22.29 -8.02
N LEU A 263 -8.34 -22.36 -6.72
CA LEU A 263 -8.74 -21.20 -5.92
C LEU A 263 -7.58 -20.23 -5.71
N LYS A 264 -6.36 -20.75 -5.43
CA LYS A 264 -5.15 -19.90 -5.34
C LYS A 264 -4.95 -19.09 -6.61
N ARG A 265 -5.07 -19.74 -7.76
CA ARG A 265 -4.96 -19.10 -9.07
C ARG A 265 -6.06 -18.06 -9.26
N ALA A 266 -7.31 -18.38 -8.92
CA ALA A 266 -8.42 -17.43 -9.03
C ALA A 266 -8.19 -16.17 -8.17
N ILE A 267 -7.75 -16.33 -6.92
CA ILE A 267 -7.42 -15.20 -6.03
C ILE A 267 -6.31 -14.33 -6.64
N ARG A 268 -5.20 -14.97 -7.06
CA ARG A 268 -4.04 -14.26 -7.66
C ARG A 268 -4.39 -13.49 -8.92
N LEU A 269 -5.25 -14.04 -9.77
CA LEU A 269 -5.71 -13.39 -11.00
C LEU A 269 -6.68 -12.23 -10.75
N ASN A 270 -7.29 -12.17 -9.56
CA ASN A 270 -8.28 -11.15 -9.22
C ASN A 270 -7.78 -10.18 -8.13
N TRP A 271 -6.49 -10.17 -7.80
CA TRP A 271 -5.98 -9.25 -6.78
C TRP A 271 -5.72 -7.84 -7.33
N LEU A 272 -5.34 -7.79 -8.61
CA LEU A 272 -5.06 -6.61 -9.39
C LEU A 272 -5.90 -6.66 -10.67
N CYS A 273 -6.31 -5.50 -11.17
CA CYS A 273 -6.93 -5.33 -12.48
C CYS A 273 -6.25 -4.20 -13.23
N ASN A 274 -6.45 -4.11 -14.54
CA ASN A 274 -5.97 -3.00 -15.35
C ASN A 274 -7.16 -2.24 -15.95
N PRO A 275 -7.70 -1.22 -15.26
CA PRO A 275 -8.91 -0.52 -15.68
C PRO A 275 -8.74 0.24 -17.00
N THR A 276 -7.52 0.68 -17.32
CA THR A 276 -7.22 1.49 -18.51
C THR A 276 -6.78 0.63 -19.70
N GLY A 277 -6.39 -0.62 -19.47
CA GLY A 277 -5.82 -1.51 -20.49
C GLY A 277 -4.40 -1.11 -20.94
N THR A 278 -3.78 -0.11 -20.30
CA THR A 278 -2.44 0.39 -20.68
C THR A 278 -1.34 -0.32 -19.91
N VAL A 279 -0.14 -0.40 -20.49
CA VAL A 279 1.03 -1.00 -19.84
C VAL A 279 1.33 -0.28 -18.53
N ASN A 280 1.65 -1.04 -17.47
CA ASN A 280 1.99 -0.53 -16.15
C ASN A 280 0.90 0.36 -15.52
N SER A 281 -0.36 -0.03 -15.69
CA SER A 281 -1.53 0.67 -15.14
C SER A 281 -2.44 -0.25 -14.34
N PHE A 282 -1.87 -1.31 -13.76
CA PHE A 282 -2.60 -2.16 -12.83
C PHE A 282 -2.91 -1.41 -11.53
N ARG A 283 -4.11 -1.68 -11.00
CA ARG A 283 -4.64 -1.17 -9.73
C ARG A 283 -5.15 -2.34 -8.90
N ALA A 284 -5.05 -2.21 -7.59
CA ALA A 284 -5.69 -3.17 -6.69
C ALA A 284 -7.22 -3.07 -6.81
N ILE A 285 -7.93 -4.19 -6.63
CA ILE A 285 -9.40 -4.17 -6.71
C ILE A 285 -10.00 -3.27 -5.63
N ASP A 286 -9.46 -3.29 -4.41
CA ASP A 286 -9.95 -2.43 -3.33
C ASP A 286 -9.75 -0.94 -3.62
N TRP A 287 -8.77 -0.56 -4.44
CA TRP A 287 -8.66 0.82 -4.95
C TRP A 287 -9.86 1.22 -5.83
N LEU A 288 -10.35 0.31 -6.69
CA LEU A 288 -11.58 0.55 -7.46
C LEU A 288 -12.80 0.66 -6.56
N VAL A 289 -12.88 -0.17 -5.52
CA VAL A 289 -13.96 -0.10 -4.53
C VAL A 289 -13.93 1.26 -3.83
N GLU A 290 -12.75 1.76 -3.44
CA GLU A 290 -12.63 3.08 -2.84
C GLU A 290 -12.94 4.22 -3.81
N LEU A 291 -12.58 4.08 -5.10
CA LEU A 291 -12.99 5.00 -6.14
C LEU A 291 -14.53 5.09 -6.27
N LEU A 292 -15.22 3.94 -6.22
CA LEU A 292 -16.68 3.91 -6.21
C LEU A 292 -17.28 4.51 -4.94
N ASN A 293 -16.64 4.28 -3.78
CA ASN A 293 -17.02 4.91 -2.51
C ASN A 293 -16.89 6.43 -2.60
N LEU A 294 -15.81 6.95 -3.16
CA LEU A 294 -15.57 8.38 -3.35
C LEU A 294 -16.67 9.00 -4.22
N PHE A 295 -16.99 8.38 -5.36
CA PHE A 295 -18.07 8.86 -6.21
C PHE A 295 -19.40 8.88 -5.48
N THR A 296 -19.72 7.82 -4.77
CA THR A 296 -21.01 7.67 -4.07
C THR A 296 -21.15 8.66 -2.91
N LYS A 297 -20.11 8.82 -2.09
CA LYS A 297 -20.19 9.53 -0.80
C LYS A 297 -19.82 11.01 -0.88
N VAL A 298 -18.97 11.37 -1.84
CA VAL A 298 -18.33 12.70 -1.90
C VAL A 298 -18.72 13.43 -3.18
N ILE A 299 -18.47 12.85 -4.35
CA ILE A 299 -18.67 13.57 -5.63
C ILE A 299 -20.15 13.71 -5.97
N TYR A 300 -20.92 12.63 -5.87
CA TYR A 300 -22.35 12.60 -6.21
C TYR A 300 -23.25 12.51 -4.98
N GLY A 301 -22.69 12.47 -3.77
CA GLY A 301 -23.44 12.27 -2.53
C GLY A 301 -24.33 13.44 -2.09
N SER A 302 -24.44 14.52 -2.88
CA SER A 302 -25.11 15.79 -2.57
C SER A 302 -24.58 16.51 -1.31
N SER A 303 -25.00 17.75 -1.08
CA SER A 303 -24.45 18.62 -0.02
C SER A 303 -25.53 19.21 0.90
N GLY A 304 -25.18 19.48 2.15
CA GLY A 304 -26.07 20.11 3.12
C GLY A 304 -27.31 19.26 3.43
N SER A 305 -28.48 19.89 3.52
CA SER A 305 -29.76 19.22 3.83
C SER A 305 -30.22 18.21 2.77
N SER A 306 -29.65 18.27 1.56
CA SER A 306 -29.97 17.31 0.49
C SER A 306 -29.23 15.98 0.62
N ARG A 307 -28.24 15.88 1.51
CA ARG A 307 -27.46 14.66 1.77
C ARG A 307 -28.26 13.64 2.57
N THR A 308 -29.26 13.06 1.92
CA THR A 308 -30.12 12.01 2.48
C THR A 308 -29.71 10.64 1.93
N PHE A 309 -29.92 9.62 2.75
CA PHE A 309 -29.61 8.24 2.39
C PHE A 309 -30.39 7.78 1.14
N ASP A 310 -31.69 8.12 1.06
CA ASP A 310 -32.54 7.79 -0.07
C ASP A 310 -32.04 8.38 -1.39
N LEU A 311 -31.56 9.63 -1.36
CA LEU A 311 -31.05 10.28 -2.57
C LEU A 311 -29.75 9.61 -3.03
N ILE A 312 -28.84 9.30 -2.10
CA ILE A 312 -27.59 8.58 -2.39
C ILE A 312 -27.92 7.21 -3.00
N LEU A 313 -28.85 6.45 -2.42
CA LEU A 313 -29.28 5.16 -2.97
C LEU A 313 -29.85 5.29 -4.38
N LYS A 314 -30.68 6.30 -4.64
CA LYS A 314 -31.27 6.55 -5.96
C LYS A 314 -30.23 6.95 -7.01
N GLN A 315 -29.20 7.69 -6.60
CA GLN A 315 -28.15 8.19 -7.49
C GLN A 315 -27.02 7.18 -7.74
N SER A 316 -26.72 6.29 -6.79
CA SER A 316 -25.58 5.37 -6.85
C SER A 316 -25.55 4.53 -8.15
N PRO A 317 -26.66 3.92 -8.62
CA PRO A 317 -26.66 3.16 -9.88
C PRO A 317 -26.45 4.03 -11.13
N LEU A 318 -26.63 5.35 -11.03
CA LEU A 318 -26.55 6.30 -12.14
C LEU A 318 -25.17 6.96 -12.26
N ILE A 319 -24.24 6.70 -11.34
CA ILE A 319 -22.91 7.34 -11.31
C ILE A 319 -22.18 7.20 -12.64
N SER A 320 -22.20 6.01 -13.27
CA SER A 320 -21.54 5.81 -14.57
C SER A 320 -22.15 6.69 -15.67
N ILE A 321 -23.47 6.89 -15.66
CA ILE A 321 -24.17 7.77 -16.60
C ILE A 321 -23.81 9.22 -16.32
N PHE A 322 -23.79 9.64 -15.05
CA PHE A 322 -23.41 11.01 -14.67
C PHE A 322 -21.99 11.34 -15.13
N ARG A 323 -21.05 10.42 -14.94
CA ARG A 323 -19.66 10.57 -15.40
C ARG A 323 -19.60 10.72 -16.92
N TRP A 324 -20.29 9.85 -17.65
CA TRP A 324 -20.34 9.89 -19.11
C TRP A 324 -20.92 11.21 -19.64
N ILE A 325 -22.04 11.69 -19.07
CA ILE A 325 -22.64 12.98 -19.42
C ILE A 325 -21.66 14.12 -19.13
N MET A 326 -20.98 14.10 -17.97
CA MET A 326 -19.98 15.11 -17.63
C MET A 326 -18.84 15.14 -18.67
N THR A 327 -18.35 13.98 -19.11
CA THR A 327 -17.34 13.90 -20.18
C THR A 327 -17.86 14.50 -21.47
N ILE A 328 -19.08 14.14 -21.90
CA ILE A 328 -19.70 14.71 -23.13
C ILE A 328 -19.78 16.23 -23.06
N VAL A 329 -20.27 16.77 -21.95
CA VAL A 329 -20.39 18.22 -21.77
C VAL A 329 -19.00 18.86 -21.84
N GLN A 330 -18.01 18.30 -21.13
CA GLN A 330 -16.65 18.82 -21.13
C GLN A 330 -16.02 18.84 -22.54
N ASP A 331 -16.21 17.77 -23.31
CA ASP A 331 -15.69 17.63 -24.67
C ASP A 331 -16.36 18.62 -25.63
N ASN A 332 -17.69 18.77 -25.55
CA ASN A 332 -18.46 19.66 -26.42
C ASN A 332 -18.20 21.15 -26.15
N PHE A 333 -17.89 21.53 -24.91
CA PHE A 333 -17.61 22.92 -24.57
C PHE A 333 -16.13 23.29 -24.74
N HIS A 334 -15.30 22.41 -25.29
CA HIS A 334 -13.86 22.65 -25.52
C HIS A 334 -13.22 23.37 -24.32
N LEU A 335 -13.35 22.80 -23.12
CA LEU A 335 -12.67 23.32 -21.94
C LEU A 335 -11.14 23.07 -22.11
N LEU A 336 -10.52 23.89 -22.98
CA LEU A 336 -9.19 23.76 -23.61
C LEU A 336 -8.01 23.77 -22.62
N HIS A 337 -8.25 24.13 -21.36
CA HIS A 337 -7.23 24.23 -20.31
C HIS A 337 -7.49 23.25 -19.17
N ARG A 338 -7.67 21.98 -19.50
CA ARG A 338 -7.69 20.90 -18.51
C ARG A 338 -6.56 19.92 -18.82
N SER A 339 -5.61 19.82 -17.90
CA SER A 339 -4.76 18.64 -17.82
C SER A 339 -5.63 17.49 -17.29
N VAL A 340 -6.42 16.85 -18.16
CA VAL A 340 -7.13 15.60 -17.80
C VAL A 340 -6.12 14.49 -17.47
N ARG A 341 -4.87 14.67 -17.92
CA ARG A 341 -3.70 13.91 -17.51
C ARG A 341 -2.83 14.81 -16.65
N HIS A 342 -2.73 14.53 -15.36
CA HIS A 342 -1.64 15.07 -14.57
C HIS A 342 -0.34 14.62 -15.23
N ALA A 343 0.44 15.57 -15.74
CA ALA A 343 1.79 15.26 -16.17
C ALA A 343 2.51 14.64 -14.96
N PRO A 344 3.32 13.58 -15.14
CA PRO A 344 4.10 13.05 -14.05
C PRO A 344 4.91 14.18 -13.42
N ALA A 345 4.93 14.23 -12.08
CA ALA A 345 5.64 15.27 -11.36
C ALA A 345 7.10 15.32 -11.84
N ASP A 346 7.58 16.51 -12.20
CA ASP A 346 8.98 16.72 -12.50
C ASP A 346 9.78 16.68 -11.18
N LEU A 347 10.42 15.55 -10.93
CA LEU A 347 11.22 15.33 -9.72
C LEU A 347 12.64 15.88 -9.83
N THR A 348 13.03 16.54 -10.94
CA THR A 348 14.42 16.94 -11.19
C THR A 348 14.98 17.80 -10.05
N LYS A 349 14.28 18.88 -9.68
CA LYS A 349 14.71 19.79 -8.59
C LYS A 349 14.68 19.10 -7.23
N THR A 350 13.66 18.28 -6.98
CA THR A 350 13.52 17.51 -5.74
C THR A 350 14.69 16.55 -5.55
N LEU A 351 15.02 15.77 -6.58
CA LEU A 351 16.12 14.82 -6.53
C LEU A 351 17.47 15.53 -6.46
N GLN A 352 17.64 16.65 -7.16
CA GLN A 352 18.85 17.47 -7.05
C GLN A 352 19.07 17.94 -5.61
N PHE A 353 18.07 18.56 -4.99
CA PHE A 353 18.16 19.03 -3.60
C PHE A 353 18.50 17.90 -2.62
N LEU A 354 17.83 16.75 -2.73
CA LEU A 354 18.08 15.61 -1.85
C LEU A 354 19.47 14.99 -2.07
N ARG A 355 19.91 14.88 -3.33
CA ARG A 355 21.25 14.37 -3.67
C ARG A 355 22.35 15.28 -3.12
N GLU A 356 22.22 16.60 -3.29
CA GLU A 356 23.17 17.57 -2.78
C GLU A 356 23.32 17.47 -1.25
N ARG A 357 22.21 17.27 -0.52
CA ARG A 357 22.25 17.04 0.93
C ARG A 357 22.92 15.72 1.32
N LEU A 358 22.54 14.62 0.66
CA LEU A 358 23.12 13.30 0.92
C LEU A 358 24.63 13.28 0.66
N GLU A 359 25.06 13.92 -0.43
CA GLU A 359 26.47 14.06 -0.79
C GLU A 359 27.22 14.97 0.21
N HIS A 360 26.65 16.13 0.56
CA HIS A 360 27.26 17.07 1.50
C HIS A 360 27.56 16.42 2.86
N HIS A 361 26.62 15.63 3.37
CA HIS A 361 26.78 14.89 4.63
C HIS A 361 27.43 13.52 4.45
N ARG A 362 27.82 13.13 3.23
CA ARG A 362 28.49 11.84 2.95
C ARG A 362 27.71 10.64 3.49
N ALA A 363 26.39 10.62 3.26
CA ALA A 363 25.45 9.69 3.88
C ALA A 363 25.75 8.20 3.58
N TYR A 364 26.24 7.91 2.37
CA TYR A 364 26.61 6.55 1.92
C TYR A 364 28.12 6.34 1.77
N GLU A 365 28.95 7.20 2.36
CA GLU A 365 30.39 6.94 2.49
C GLU A 365 30.67 6.47 3.93
N GLN A 366 31.39 5.36 4.10
CA GLN A 366 31.78 4.91 5.44
C GLN A 366 32.84 5.84 6.03
N VAL A 367 32.52 6.43 7.18
CA VAL A 367 33.39 7.32 7.95
C VAL A 367 33.47 6.78 9.38
N PRO A 368 34.60 6.16 9.79
CA PRO A 368 34.74 5.57 11.11
C PRO A 368 34.46 6.57 12.24
N GLY A 369 33.69 6.15 13.25
CA GLY A 369 33.44 6.92 14.46
C GLY A 369 32.36 7.99 14.35
N ARG A 370 31.60 8.03 13.25
CA ARG A 370 30.50 8.99 13.10
C ARG A 370 29.31 8.60 13.97
N THR A 371 28.79 9.57 14.72
CA THR A 371 27.68 9.39 15.66
C THR A 371 26.39 9.98 15.12
N ALA A 372 25.27 9.29 15.35
CA ALA A 372 23.92 9.72 15.02
C ALA A 372 22.93 9.07 16.01
N TYR A 373 21.70 9.58 16.08
CA TYR A 373 20.64 8.90 16.83
C TYR A 373 20.46 7.48 16.30
N GLN A 374 20.65 6.46 17.14
CA GLN A 374 20.63 5.07 16.69
C GLN A 374 19.20 4.63 16.33
N LEU A 375 18.92 4.49 15.04
CA LEU A 375 17.62 3.98 14.58
C LEU A 375 17.44 2.52 14.98
N LYS A 376 16.21 2.20 15.35
CA LYS A 376 15.78 0.84 15.62
C LYS A 376 15.76 0.02 14.33
N ASP A 377 16.25 -1.21 14.41
CA ASP A 377 16.08 -2.18 13.33
C ASP A 377 14.72 -2.88 13.47
N HIS A 378 13.71 -2.25 12.87
CA HIS A 378 12.34 -2.71 12.90
C HIS A 378 12.13 -4.08 12.23
N PHE A 379 12.95 -4.42 11.23
CA PHE A 379 12.83 -5.72 10.56
C PHE A 379 13.30 -6.84 11.49
N ARG A 380 14.51 -6.72 12.06
CA ARG A 380 15.06 -7.76 12.94
C ARG A 380 14.31 -7.87 14.26
N GLU A 381 13.89 -6.74 14.83
CA GLU A 381 13.02 -6.77 16.00
C GLU A 381 11.70 -7.50 15.68
N GLY A 382 11.04 -7.15 14.58
CA GLY A 382 9.79 -7.79 14.17
C GLY A 382 9.93 -9.30 13.98
N MET A 383 11.07 -9.74 13.43
CA MET A 383 11.43 -11.15 13.32
C MET A 383 11.62 -11.81 14.69
N GLN A 384 12.32 -11.16 15.63
CA GLN A 384 12.48 -11.66 17.00
C GLN A 384 11.13 -11.77 17.72
N VAL A 385 10.29 -10.74 17.61
CA VAL A 385 8.93 -10.73 18.18
C VAL A 385 8.12 -11.90 17.63
N LEU A 386 8.13 -12.14 16.31
CA LEU A 386 7.39 -13.24 15.71
C LEU A 386 7.91 -14.63 16.16
N GLN A 387 9.22 -14.77 16.41
CA GLN A 387 9.82 -16.01 16.89
C GLN A 387 9.53 -16.29 18.37
N MET A 388 9.51 -15.24 19.20
CA MET A 388 9.32 -15.35 20.65
C MET A 388 7.84 -15.41 21.05
N GLU A 389 6.97 -14.68 20.35
CA GLU A 389 5.54 -14.78 20.55
C GLU A 389 5.03 -16.09 19.94
N LYS A 390 4.41 -16.94 20.76
CA LYS A 390 3.43 -17.90 20.22
C LYS A 390 2.35 -17.05 19.57
N THR A 391 2.44 -16.83 18.26
CA THR A 391 1.42 -16.13 17.50
C THR A 391 0.15 -16.98 17.59
N ARG A 392 -0.66 -16.73 18.62
CA ARG A 392 -2.01 -17.24 18.68
C ARG A 392 -2.77 -16.49 17.60
N ILE A 393 -3.37 -17.24 16.68
CA ILE A 393 -4.38 -16.70 15.78
C ILE A 393 -5.64 -16.54 16.63
N ASP A 394 -5.63 -15.64 17.60
CA ASP A 394 -6.79 -15.35 18.44
C ASP A 394 -7.72 -14.40 17.67
N GLN A 395 -8.99 -14.78 17.56
CA GLN A 395 -9.99 -14.21 16.67
C GLN A 395 -10.73 -12.98 17.24
N ASP A 396 -10.36 -12.48 18.43
CA ASP A 396 -11.08 -11.41 19.11
C ASP A 396 -10.42 -10.03 18.89
N GLY A 397 -11.04 -9.22 18.04
CA GLY A 397 -10.54 -7.92 17.59
C GLY A 397 -11.30 -6.72 18.15
N ALA A 398 -10.56 -5.76 18.73
CA ALA A 398 -10.96 -4.35 18.74
C ALA A 398 -10.53 -3.71 17.41
N SER A 399 -11.45 -3.17 16.62
CA SER A 399 -11.25 -2.61 15.26
C SER A 399 -10.02 -1.67 15.19
N GLU A 400 -9.02 -2.00 14.36
CA GLU A 400 -8.04 -1.00 13.90
C GLU A 400 -8.47 -0.62 12.50
N THR A 401 -9.23 0.46 12.40
CA THR A 401 -9.50 1.08 11.11
C THR A 401 -8.31 1.97 10.80
N VAL A 402 -7.59 1.71 9.72
CA VAL A 402 -6.67 2.71 9.16
C VAL A 402 -7.55 3.79 8.55
N VAL A 403 -8.02 4.71 9.39
CA VAL A 403 -8.63 5.95 8.92
C VAL A 403 -7.49 6.89 8.55
N ALA A 404 -6.81 6.61 7.45
CA ALA A 404 -6.18 7.68 6.68
C ALA A 404 -7.30 8.25 5.81
N GLY A 405 -7.52 9.57 5.85
CA GLY A 405 -8.48 10.20 4.95
C GLY A 405 -8.02 9.92 3.53
N ILE A 406 -8.77 9.10 2.79
CA ILE A 406 -8.53 8.90 1.37
C ILE A 406 -8.91 10.21 0.69
N GLU A 407 -7.91 10.89 0.13
CA GLU A 407 -8.09 12.14 -0.58
C GLU A 407 -8.51 11.84 -2.04
N ILE A 408 -9.15 12.81 -2.71
CA ILE A 408 -9.56 12.63 -4.12
C ILE A 408 -8.34 12.25 -4.98
N GLU A 409 -7.19 12.86 -4.69
CA GLU A 409 -5.90 12.68 -5.36
C GLU A 409 -5.32 11.25 -5.20
N ASP A 410 -5.72 10.51 -4.15
CA ASP A 410 -5.31 9.11 -3.95
C ASP A 410 -5.99 8.15 -4.94
N LEU A 411 -7.13 8.58 -5.51
CA LEU A 411 -8.02 7.79 -6.35
C LEU A 411 -8.10 8.30 -7.79
N GLU A 412 -7.16 9.14 -8.21
CA GLU A 412 -7.03 9.57 -9.60
C GLU A 412 -6.46 8.46 -10.48
N VAL A 413 -7.10 8.24 -11.63
CA VAL A 413 -6.79 7.16 -12.59
C VAL A 413 -5.49 7.41 -13.32
#